data_AF-A0A1G6L999-F1
#
_entry.id   AF-A0A1G6L999-F1
#
_cell.length_a   1.000
_cell.length_b   1.000
_cell.length_c   1.000
_cell.angle_alpha   90.00
_cell.angle_beta   90.00
_cell.angle_gamma   90.00
#
_symmetry.space_group_name_H-M   'P 1'
#
loop_
_entity.id
_entity.type
_entity.pdbx_description
1 polymer ?
#
loop_
_entity_poly.entity_id
_entity_poly.type
_entity_poly.pdbx_seq_one_letter_code
_entity_poly.pdbx_strand_id
1 'polypeptide(L)'
;MPSAESHPQNDFMNAARKERKRVEIYLVNGIRLTGCIESFDQYLVMLRTPVGLQGIYKRAISTIQLDTGTRPGPRPGGARSSHGEHTSRGPHGSHGGHGPREQREPREPRESREPRESWPAPGSTERPSQDGPVVVTRRRRLYGAVNNGGNGGEGSGNS
;
A
#
# COMPACT_ATOMS: atom_id res chain seq x y z
N MET A 1 0.28 28.26 -28.45
CA MET A 1 -0.21 27.35 -27.39
C MET A 1 0.96 26.48 -27.00
N PRO A 2 1.49 26.54 -25.78
CA PRO A 2 2.52 25.59 -25.38
C PRO A 2 1.89 24.20 -25.47
N SER A 3 2.44 23.34 -26.32
CA SER A 3 2.06 21.93 -26.38
C SER A 3 2.23 21.38 -24.98
N ALA A 4 1.13 20.96 -24.35
CA ALA A 4 1.19 20.35 -23.03
C ALA A 4 2.10 19.13 -23.16
N GLU A 5 3.30 19.21 -22.60
CA GLU A 5 4.16 18.04 -22.45
C GLU A 5 3.33 16.96 -21.77
N SER A 6 3.27 15.78 -22.40
CA SER A 6 2.60 14.63 -21.82
C SER A 6 3.24 14.35 -20.47
N HIS A 7 2.49 14.54 -19.38
CA HIS A 7 2.94 14.21 -18.04
C HIS A 7 2.32 12.85 -17.70
N PRO A 8 3.07 11.74 -17.77
CA PRO A 8 2.49 10.39 -17.74
C PRO A 8 1.62 10.12 -16.51
N GLN A 9 1.94 10.76 -15.37
CA GLN A 9 1.09 10.73 -14.18
C GLN A 9 -0.29 11.36 -14.45
N ASN A 10 -0.34 12.55 -15.05
CA ASN A 10 -1.60 13.23 -15.34
C ASN A 10 -2.40 12.45 -16.38
N ASP A 11 -1.74 11.85 -17.36
CA ASP A 11 -2.40 11.04 -18.39
C ASP A 11 -3.06 9.81 -17.78
N PHE A 12 -2.34 9.08 -16.91
CA PHE A 12 -2.89 7.96 -16.16
C PHE A 12 -4.09 8.37 -15.29
N MET A 13 -3.94 9.43 -14.48
CA MET A 13 -4.98 9.89 -13.56
C MET A 13 -6.21 10.41 -14.32
N ASN A 14 -6.01 11.10 -15.45
CA ASN A 14 -7.09 11.56 -16.31
C ASN A 14 -7.83 10.40 -16.99
N ALA A 15 -7.12 9.40 -17.49
CA ALA A 15 -7.74 8.21 -18.09
C ALA A 15 -8.60 7.46 -17.07
N ALA A 16 -8.03 7.19 -15.88
CA ALA A 16 -8.75 6.54 -14.79
C ALA A 16 -10.00 7.33 -14.34
N ARG A 17 -9.89 8.66 -14.24
CA ARG A 17 -11.01 9.56 -13.92
C ARG A 17 -12.11 9.54 -14.98
N LYS A 18 -11.74 9.74 -16.26
CA LYS A 18 -12.70 9.83 -17.38
C LYS A 18 -13.51 8.54 -17.54
N GLU A 19 -12.85 7.40 -17.42
CA GLU A 19 -13.48 6.09 -17.56
C GLU A 19 -14.10 5.57 -16.26
N ARG A 20 -14.05 6.37 -15.17
CA ARG A 20 -14.49 5.98 -13.82
C ARG A 20 -13.93 4.63 -13.38
N LYS A 21 -12.70 4.30 -13.80
CA LYS A 21 -12.02 3.06 -13.43
C LYS A 21 -11.83 3.02 -11.92
N ARG A 22 -12.06 1.84 -11.35
CA ARG A 22 -11.77 1.58 -9.93
C ARG A 22 -10.25 1.52 -9.75
N VAL A 23 -9.76 2.18 -8.70
CA VAL A 23 -8.35 2.26 -8.34
C VAL A 23 -8.15 1.84 -6.90
N GLU A 24 -6.96 1.35 -6.62
CA GLU A 24 -6.44 1.14 -5.28
C GLU A 24 -5.32 2.13 -5.02
N ILE A 25 -5.44 2.88 -3.92
CA ILE A 25 -4.46 3.83 -3.45
C ILE A 25 -3.85 3.28 -2.17
N TYR A 26 -2.56 3.00 -2.23
CA TYR A 26 -1.76 2.60 -1.08
C TYR A 26 -1.16 3.84 -0.45
N LEU A 27 -1.36 3.99 0.86
CA LEU A 27 -0.77 5.05 1.63
C LEU A 27 0.60 4.63 2.18
N VAL A 28 1.45 5.59 2.48
CA VAL A 28 2.79 5.37 3.05
C VAL A 28 2.76 4.60 4.37
N ASN A 29 1.67 4.73 5.14
CA ASN A 29 1.46 3.99 6.39
C ASN A 29 0.89 2.57 6.18
N GLY A 30 0.75 2.12 4.93
CA GLY A 30 0.24 0.79 4.58
C GLY A 30 -1.28 0.67 4.48
N ILE A 31 -2.05 1.73 4.76
CA ILE A 31 -3.51 1.71 4.55
C ILE A 31 -3.81 1.66 3.05
N ARG A 32 -4.76 0.83 2.64
CA ARG A 32 -5.27 0.77 1.26
C ARG A 32 -6.67 1.36 1.18
N LEU A 33 -6.85 2.33 0.29
CA LEU A 33 -8.13 2.93 -0.06
C LEU A 33 -8.54 2.46 -1.45
N THR A 34 -9.83 2.18 -1.64
CA THR A 34 -10.35 1.73 -2.93
C THR A 34 -11.54 2.57 -3.34
N GLY A 35 -11.58 3.00 -4.60
CA GLY A 35 -12.63 3.87 -5.11
C GLY A 35 -12.40 4.29 -6.55
N CYS A 36 -13.07 5.35 -7.00
CA CYS A 36 -12.86 5.96 -8.31
C CYS A 36 -12.32 7.37 -8.13
N ILE A 37 -11.39 7.80 -8.99
CA ILE A 37 -10.87 9.18 -8.94
C ILE A 37 -11.96 10.12 -9.43
N GLU A 38 -12.37 11.07 -8.59
CA GLU A 38 -13.32 12.12 -8.95
C GLU A 38 -12.61 13.31 -9.61
N SER A 39 -11.51 13.76 -8.99
CA SER A 39 -10.67 14.86 -9.48
C SER A 39 -9.27 14.78 -8.85
N PHE A 40 -8.32 15.54 -9.40
CA PHE A 40 -6.98 15.68 -8.84
C PHE A 40 -6.36 16.99 -9.31
N ASP A 41 -5.37 17.45 -8.56
CA ASP A 41 -4.53 18.59 -8.91
C ASP A 41 -3.05 18.25 -8.68
N GLN A 42 -2.20 19.26 -8.53
CA GLN A 42 -0.77 19.10 -8.26
C GLN A 42 -0.50 18.34 -6.95
N TYR A 43 -1.32 18.50 -5.91
CA TYR A 43 -1.06 18.05 -4.53
C TYR A 43 -2.09 17.05 -3.99
N LEU A 44 -3.32 17.06 -4.48
CA LEU A 44 -4.46 16.30 -3.96
C LEU A 44 -5.06 15.36 -5.00
N VAL A 45 -5.62 14.26 -4.51
CA VAL A 45 -6.49 13.34 -5.25
C VAL A 45 -7.80 13.23 -4.50
N MET A 46 -8.91 13.47 -5.18
CA MET A 46 -10.26 13.29 -4.65
C MET A 46 -10.74 11.89 -5.03
N LEU A 47 -10.86 11.01 -4.04
CA LEU A 47 -11.30 9.63 -4.21
C LEU A 47 -12.76 9.48 -3.78
N ARG A 48 -13.60 9.00 -4.71
CA ARG A 48 -14.99 8.63 -4.41
C ARG A 48 -15.03 7.17 -3.98
N THR A 49 -15.51 6.96 -2.76
CA THR A 49 -15.70 5.66 -2.11
C THR A 49 -17.19 5.45 -1.80
N PRO A 50 -17.63 4.23 -1.42
CA PRO A 50 -19.00 4.01 -0.95
C PRO A 50 -19.37 4.88 0.26
N VAL A 51 -18.40 5.24 1.09
CA VAL A 51 -18.58 6.08 2.29
C VAL A 51 -18.70 7.57 1.93
N GLY A 52 -18.28 7.96 0.74
CA GLY A 52 -18.34 9.33 0.24
C GLY A 52 -17.06 9.78 -0.45
N LEU A 53 -16.90 11.10 -0.56
CA LEU A 53 -15.77 11.73 -1.21
C LEU A 53 -14.68 12.08 -0.19
N GLN A 54 -13.45 11.63 -0.43
CA GLN A 54 -12.30 11.84 0.45
C GLN A 54 -11.16 12.51 -0.32
N GLY A 55 -10.53 13.51 0.29
CA GLY A 55 -9.33 14.14 -0.25
C GLY A 55 -8.08 13.48 0.33
N ILE A 56 -7.15 13.09 -0.55
CA ILE A 56 -5.90 12.41 -0.20
C ILE A 56 -4.73 13.26 -0.72
N TYR A 57 -3.84 13.67 0.17
CA TYR A 57 -2.60 14.35 -0.22
C TYR A 57 -1.64 13.38 -0.88
N LYS A 58 -1.06 13.75 -2.03
CA LYS A 58 -0.08 12.93 -2.76
C LYS A 58 1.15 12.57 -1.92
N ARG A 59 1.54 13.41 -0.96
CA ARG A 59 2.63 13.11 0.00
C ARG A 59 2.36 11.88 0.86
N ALA A 60 1.10 11.54 1.08
CA ALA A 60 0.69 10.37 1.83
C ALA A 60 0.55 9.12 0.96
N ILE A 61 0.65 9.23 -0.36
CA ILE A 61 0.42 8.13 -1.31
C ILE A 61 1.76 7.47 -1.63
N SER A 62 1.84 6.15 -1.45
CA SER A 62 2.97 5.34 -1.92
C SER A 62 2.73 4.81 -3.33
N THR A 63 1.51 4.38 -3.66
CA THR A 63 1.20 3.77 -4.96
C THR A 63 -0.26 3.97 -5.35
N ILE A 64 -0.52 4.12 -6.65
CA ILE A 64 -1.87 4.08 -7.24
C ILE A 64 -1.86 3.03 -8.34
N GLN A 65 -2.80 2.09 -8.30
CA GLN A 65 -2.97 1.08 -9.35
C GLN A 65 -4.43 0.93 -9.75
N LEU A 66 -4.67 0.41 -10.95
CA LEU A 66 -6.00 0.00 -11.38
C LEU A 66 -6.43 -1.23 -10.60
N ASP A 67 -7.67 -1.24 -10.13
CA ASP A 67 -8.30 -2.43 -9.59
C ASP A 67 -8.86 -3.26 -10.75
N THR A 68 -8.05 -4.18 -11.26
CA THR A 68 -8.44 -5.06 -12.38
C THR A 68 -9.31 -6.23 -11.91
N GLY A 69 -9.69 -6.31 -10.63
CA GLY A 69 -10.47 -7.42 -10.05
C GLY A 69 -9.74 -8.78 -10.05
N THR A 70 -8.58 -8.86 -10.70
CA THR A 70 -7.71 -10.03 -10.76
C THR A 70 -6.74 -9.94 -9.60
N ARG A 71 -7.18 -10.40 -8.43
CA ARG A 71 -6.26 -10.71 -7.35
C ARG A 71 -5.20 -11.68 -7.94
N PRO A 72 -3.89 -11.35 -7.94
CA PRO A 72 -2.89 -12.28 -8.40
C PRO A 72 -3.06 -13.56 -7.59
N GLY A 73 -3.53 -14.63 -8.25
CA GLY A 73 -3.66 -15.93 -7.63
C GLY A 73 -2.29 -16.37 -7.08
N PRO A 74 -2.26 -17.27 -6.08
CA PRO A 74 -1.00 -17.83 -5.59
C PRO A 74 -0.19 -18.30 -6.80
N ARG A 75 1.00 -17.75 -7.00
CA ARG A 75 1.92 -18.23 -8.04
C ARG A 75 2.09 -19.74 -7.80
N PRO A 76 1.82 -20.62 -8.78
CA PRO A 76 2.06 -22.04 -8.63
C PRO A 76 3.58 -22.28 -8.68
N GLY A 77 4.25 -22.00 -7.57
CA GLY A 77 5.59 -22.49 -7.29
C GLY A 77 5.48 -23.83 -6.59
N GLY A 78 5.76 -24.92 -7.32
CA GLY A 78 6.12 -26.19 -6.68
C GLY A 78 5.22 -27.39 -6.93
N ALA A 79 4.68 -27.60 -8.13
CA ALA A 79 4.29 -28.95 -8.53
C ALA A 79 5.55 -29.72 -8.96
N ARG A 80 6.23 -30.33 -7.99
CA ARG A 80 7.20 -31.39 -8.25
C ARG A 80 6.43 -32.55 -8.88
N SER A 81 6.69 -32.85 -10.14
CA SER A 81 6.24 -34.09 -10.78
C SER A 81 6.86 -35.27 -10.04
N SER A 82 6.12 -35.82 -9.08
CA SER A 82 6.35 -37.13 -8.51
C SER A 82 5.54 -38.12 -9.35
N HIS A 83 6.16 -38.66 -10.40
CA HIS A 83 5.66 -39.84 -11.07
C HIS A 83 6.80 -40.86 -11.13
N GLY A 84 6.81 -41.75 -10.15
CA GLY A 84 7.49 -43.03 -10.28
C GLY A 84 6.54 -43.99 -10.97
N GLU A 85 7.03 -44.71 -11.97
CA GLU A 85 6.74 -46.14 -12.13
C GLU A 85 7.82 -46.78 -13.04
N HIS A 86 7.83 -48.10 -13.06
CA HIS A 86 8.96 -49.00 -13.01
C HIS A 86 9.04 -49.85 -14.28
N THR A 87 10.20 -49.95 -14.95
CA THR A 87 10.49 -51.16 -15.75
C THR A 87 12.01 -51.49 -15.81
N SER A 88 12.28 -52.79 -15.75
CA SER A 88 13.33 -53.52 -16.49
C SER A 88 14.78 -53.56 -15.96
N ARG A 89 15.05 -54.71 -15.33
CA ARG A 89 16.30 -55.48 -15.17
C ARG A 89 17.52 -55.09 -16.04
N GLY A 90 18.68 -55.07 -15.38
CA GLY A 90 19.98 -55.44 -15.96
C GLY A 90 21.02 -55.64 -14.83
N PRO A 91 21.78 -56.75 -14.77
CA PRO A 91 22.86 -56.92 -13.81
C PRO A 91 24.22 -56.56 -14.44
N HIS A 92 25.19 -56.30 -13.56
CA HIS A 92 26.64 -56.37 -13.75
C HIS A 92 27.42 -55.06 -13.94
N GLY A 93 28.42 -54.86 -13.07
CA GLY A 93 29.43 -53.80 -13.21
C GLY A 93 30.08 -53.41 -11.89
N SER A 94 31.10 -54.16 -11.47
CA SER A 94 32.11 -53.76 -10.48
C SER A 94 33.01 -52.64 -11.04
N HIS A 95 33.99 -52.16 -10.26
CA HIS A 95 34.98 -51.10 -10.50
C HIS A 95 34.50 -49.71 -10.01
N GLY A 96 35.02 -49.11 -8.93
CA GLY A 96 36.41 -49.04 -8.48
C GLY A 96 36.93 -47.63 -8.79
N GLY A 97 37.35 -46.86 -7.77
CA GLY A 97 38.05 -45.59 -8.02
C GLY A 97 37.84 -44.52 -6.95
N HIS A 98 38.75 -44.47 -6.00
CA HIS A 98 39.01 -43.34 -5.12
C HIS A 98 39.46 -42.11 -5.93
N GLY A 99 38.99 -40.93 -5.55
CA GLY A 99 39.60 -39.63 -5.88
C GLY A 99 39.57 -38.74 -4.64
N PRO A 100 40.70 -38.19 -4.17
CA PRO A 100 40.75 -37.44 -2.93
C PRO A 100 40.15 -36.05 -3.13
N ARG A 101 39.39 -35.58 -2.13
CA ARG A 101 38.95 -34.19 -1.98
C ARG A 101 40.17 -33.27 -2.05
N GLU A 102 40.20 -32.39 -3.04
CA GLU A 102 41.13 -31.26 -3.04
C GLU A 102 40.87 -30.37 -1.81
N GLN A 103 41.95 -30.10 -1.11
CA GLN A 103 42.01 -29.27 0.07
C GLN A 103 41.75 -27.83 -0.35
N ARG A 104 40.64 -27.26 0.12
CA ARG A 104 40.33 -25.85 -0.06
C ARG A 104 41.22 -25.06 0.90
N GLU A 105 42.11 -24.23 0.35
CA GLU A 105 42.98 -23.36 1.13
C GLU A 105 42.18 -22.50 2.15
N PRO A 106 42.67 -22.32 3.38
CA PRO A 106 42.09 -21.36 4.31
C PRO A 106 42.35 -19.95 3.79
N ARG A 107 41.28 -19.20 3.49
CA ARG A 107 41.39 -17.75 3.23
C ARG A 107 41.91 -17.05 4.48
N GLU A 108 42.89 -16.17 4.30
CA GLU A 108 43.44 -15.32 5.37
C GLU A 108 42.35 -14.48 6.06
N PRO A 109 42.43 -14.26 7.39
CA PRO A 109 41.53 -13.36 8.09
C PRO A 109 41.87 -11.92 7.69
N ARG A 110 40.92 -11.21 7.05
CA ARG A 110 41.05 -9.76 6.85
C ARG A 110 41.09 -9.06 8.21
N GLU A 111 42.07 -8.19 8.37
CA GLU A 111 42.33 -7.37 9.56
C GLU A 111 41.09 -6.60 10.04
N SER A 112 40.99 -6.57 11.36
CA SER A 112 39.99 -5.86 12.16
C SER A 112 40.01 -4.37 11.86
N ARG A 113 38.98 -3.88 11.17
CA ARG A 113 38.78 -2.44 10.98
C ARG A 113 38.30 -1.83 12.30
N GLU A 114 39.05 -0.85 12.79
CA GLU A 114 38.85 -0.19 14.09
C GLU A 114 37.43 0.36 14.30
N PRO A 115 36.92 0.37 15.56
CA PRO A 115 35.62 0.94 15.86
C PRO A 115 35.71 2.46 15.84
N ARG A 116 35.07 3.09 14.84
CA ARG A 116 34.94 4.55 14.80
C ARG A 116 34.14 5.05 16.01
N GLU A 117 34.68 6.13 16.56
CA GLU A 117 34.35 6.79 17.81
C GLU A 117 32.86 7.15 17.97
N SER A 118 32.35 6.86 19.16
CA SER A 118 31.03 7.26 19.64
C SER A 118 31.04 8.74 20.03
N TRP A 119 30.11 9.52 19.48
CA TRP A 119 29.77 10.86 19.98
C TRP A 119 28.35 10.84 20.54
N PRO A 120 28.11 11.14 21.82
CA PRO A 120 26.78 11.40 22.34
C PRO A 120 26.45 12.89 22.16
N ALA A 121 25.23 13.20 21.73
CA ALA A 121 24.66 14.54 21.82
C ALA A 121 23.45 14.52 22.77
N PRO A 122 23.36 15.43 23.75
CA PRO A 122 22.27 15.46 24.71
C PRO A 122 21.08 16.27 24.18
N GLY A 123 19.88 15.74 24.38
CA GLY A 123 18.65 16.53 24.52
C GLY A 123 18.03 17.08 23.24
N SER A 124 17.07 16.34 22.67
CA SER A 124 15.93 16.96 22.00
C SER A 124 14.68 16.14 22.26
N THR A 125 13.78 16.72 23.05
CA THR A 125 12.37 16.38 23.28
C THR A 125 11.77 15.55 22.15
N GLU A 126 11.35 14.32 22.47
CA GLU A 126 10.51 13.51 21.59
C GLU A 126 9.18 14.24 21.36
N ARG A 127 9.07 14.92 20.21
CA ARG A 127 7.78 15.37 19.68
C ARG A 127 7.09 14.13 19.11
N PRO A 128 5.81 13.86 19.40
CA PRO A 128 5.08 12.84 18.68
C PRO A 128 5.06 13.22 17.20
N SER A 129 5.51 12.31 16.34
CA SER A 129 5.65 12.49 14.91
C SER A 129 4.31 12.93 14.31
N GLN A 130 4.23 14.19 13.85
CA GLN A 130 3.11 14.72 13.06
C GLN A 130 3.00 14.08 11.67
N ASP A 131 3.87 13.11 11.34
CA ASP A 131 3.95 12.39 10.06
C ASP A 131 2.90 11.29 9.89
N GLY A 132 1.73 11.44 10.52
CA GLY A 132 0.55 10.64 10.18
C GLY A 132 -0.15 11.22 8.94
N PRO A 133 -0.61 10.41 7.98
CA PRO A 133 -1.24 10.93 6.77
C PRO A 133 -2.55 11.64 7.08
N VAL A 134 -2.67 12.89 6.62
CA VAL A 134 -3.85 13.74 6.80
C VAL A 134 -4.92 13.34 5.78
N VAL A 135 -5.95 12.62 6.22
CA VAL A 135 -7.14 12.32 5.41
C VAL A 135 -8.23 13.33 5.75
N VAL A 136 -8.63 14.14 4.78
CA VAL A 136 -9.69 15.13 4.97
C VAL A 136 -11.01 14.53 4.52
N THR A 137 -11.87 14.18 5.48
CA THR A 137 -13.25 13.77 5.21
C THR A 137 -14.18 14.95 5.47
N ARG A 138 -14.81 15.50 4.44
CA ARG A 138 -15.81 16.56 4.62
C ARG A 138 -17.08 15.96 5.19
N ARG A 139 -17.21 15.93 6.53
CA ARG A 139 -18.47 15.55 7.19
C ARG A 139 -19.51 16.64 6.88
N ARG A 140 -20.51 16.29 6.08
CA ARG A 140 -21.69 17.14 5.85
C ARG A 140 -22.45 17.23 7.18
N ARG A 141 -22.40 18.39 7.84
CA ARG A 141 -23.34 18.69 8.92
C ARG A 141 -24.73 18.76 8.29
N LEU A 142 -25.62 17.86 8.70
CA LEU A 142 -27.05 18.02 8.50
C LEU A 142 -27.45 19.20 9.39
N TYR A 143 -27.80 20.34 8.79
CA TYR A 143 -28.42 21.43 9.52
C TYR A 143 -29.73 20.93 10.12
N GLY A 144 -29.97 21.29 11.38
CA GLY A 144 -30.93 20.66 12.28
C GLY A 144 -32.37 20.64 11.80
N ALA A 145 -33.02 19.52 12.08
CA ALA A 145 -34.47 19.48 12.27
C ALA A 145 -34.78 20.31 13.53
N VAL A 146 -35.50 21.43 13.36
CA VAL A 146 -36.08 22.15 14.49
C VAL A 146 -37.18 21.26 15.06
N ASN A 147 -36.97 20.79 16.29
CA ASN A 147 -37.94 20.02 17.05
C ASN A 147 -38.95 21.02 17.64
N ASN A 148 -40.08 21.23 16.95
CA ASN A 148 -41.18 22.06 17.47
C ASN A 148 -41.98 21.26 18.51
N GLY A 149 -41.43 21.12 19.71
CA GLY A 149 -42.14 20.64 20.90
C GLY A 149 -42.80 21.82 21.62
N GLY A 150 -43.93 22.29 21.11
CA GLY A 150 -44.76 23.31 21.75
C GLY A 150 -45.79 22.67 22.68
N ASN A 151 -45.43 22.56 23.95
CA ASN A 151 -46.30 22.17 25.05
C ASN A 151 -47.31 23.30 25.34
N GLY A 152 -48.57 23.14 24.94
CA GLY A 152 -49.65 24.10 25.19
C GLY A 152 -50.50 23.64 26.38
N GLY A 153 -50.09 24.03 27.58
CA GLY A 153 -50.85 23.85 28.82
C GLY A 153 -51.21 25.19 29.45
N GLU A 154 -52.50 25.35 29.72
CA GLU A 154 -53.13 26.18 30.76
C GLU A 154 -53.24 27.70 30.55
N GLY A 155 -54.50 28.15 30.57
CA GLY A 155 -54.92 29.56 30.52
C GLY A 155 -56.43 29.67 30.72
N SER A 156 -56.87 29.34 31.93
CA SER A 156 -58.21 29.55 32.47
C SER A 156 -58.67 31.01 32.32
N GLY A 157 -59.78 31.21 31.60
CA GLY A 157 -60.49 32.49 31.48
C GLY A 157 -61.67 32.55 32.45
N ASN A 158 -61.59 33.51 33.37
CA ASN A 158 -62.63 33.93 34.30
C ASN A 158 -63.47 35.05 33.66
N SER A 159 -64.73 35.17 34.12
CA SER A 159 -65.74 36.22 33.87
C SER A 159 -66.60 36.09 32.60
#